data_AF-A0A372J194-F1
#
_entry.id   AF-A0A372J194-F1
#
_cell.length_a   1.000
_cell.length_b   1.000
_cell.length_c   1.000
_cell.angle_alpha   90.00
_cell.angle_beta   90.00
_cell.angle_gamma   90.00
#
_symmetry.space_group_name_H-M   'P 1'
#
loop_
_entity.id
_entity.type
_entity.pdbx_description
1 polymer ?
#
loop_
_entity_poly.entity_id
_entity_poly.type
_entity_poly.pdbx_seq_one_letter_code
_entity_poly.pdbx_strand_id
1 'polypeptide(L)'
;MPAAAAGPFRRTDRAAREREEEALAPAATRAAATRGRAVDEPEDPLRTAFERDRDRILHAKAFRRLKHKTQVFLNPDGDHFVTRLTHTLQVTQVARSLARALGLNETLAEAVALGHDLGHSPFGHIGEDALEPYVPGGWHHAAQGVRIVEVLEHLNLTWEVRDGIRAHSWKIDPPPDTREAECVRYADRIGYLSHDALDAVRAGVLRPADLPARARAVFGEPGSQMVGAMVDAVVSGTLDPGNGTGRVVMAPGPLEAFHELRAFMFERVYASETAAGQKQLAIDVTRRLVDHHLAHPELIPASYRDTAADPVTQVVDYVSGMTDRYALTVHDRLFDADATAQMRPLLRLP
;
A
#
# COMPACT_ATOMS: atom_id res chain seq x y z
N MET A 1 -54.33 -16.03 -2.64
CA MET A 1 -53.69 -14.77 -2.20
C MET A 1 -52.78 -14.32 -3.33
N PRO A 2 -52.91 -13.09 -3.83
CA PRO A 2 -52.04 -12.61 -4.90
C PRO A 2 -50.62 -12.51 -4.37
N ALA A 3 -49.66 -13.12 -5.08
CA ALA A 3 -48.24 -12.95 -4.80
C ALA A 3 -47.94 -11.45 -4.82
N ALA A 4 -47.42 -10.92 -3.70
CA ALA A 4 -47.01 -9.53 -3.65
C ALA A 4 -46.05 -9.25 -4.81
N ALA A 5 -46.42 -8.33 -5.70
CA ALA A 5 -45.56 -7.92 -6.79
C ALA A 5 -44.25 -7.41 -6.18
N ALA A 6 -43.16 -8.16 -6.41
CA ALA A 6 -41.84 -7.73 -5.97
C ALA A 6 -41.56 -6.37 -6.60
N GLY A 7 -41.35 -5.34 -5.77
CA GLY A 7 -40.94 -4.03 -6.24
C GLY A 7 -39.60 -4.10 -7.01
N PRO A 8 -39.14 -3.00 -7.63
CA PRO A 8 -37.92 -2.99 -8.44
C PRO A 8 -36.64 -3.25 -7.63
N PHE A 9 -36.73 -3.34 -6.30
CA PHE A 9 -35.60 -3.53 -5.39
C PHE A 9 -35.75 -4.85 -4.61
N ARG A 10 -34.61 -5.54 -4.42
CA ARG A 10 -34.49 -6.73 -3.59
C ARG A 10 -33.50 -6.47 -2.46
N ARG A 11 -33.84 -6.89 -1.24
CA ARG A 11 -32.88 -6.90 -0.13
C ARG A 11 -31.89 -8.07 -0.32
N THR A 12 -30.60 -7.75 -0.35
CA THR A 12 -29.52 -8.75 -0.32
C THR A 12 -28.80 -8.63 1.04
N ASP A 13 -29.04 -9.60 1.91
CA ASP A 13 -28.40 -9.70 3.22
C ASP A 13 -27.01 -10.34 3.13
N ARG A 14 -26.31 -10.42 4.26
CA ARG A 14 -24.95 -10.99 4.30
C ARG A 14 -24.94 -12.44 3.81
N ALA A 15 -25.86 -13.27 4.28
CA ALA A 15 -25.90 -14.69 3.91
C ALA A 15 -26.11 -14.89 2.40
N ALA A 16 -26.89 -14.03 1.75
CA ALA A 16 -27.03 -14.04 0.29
C ALA A 16 -25.71 -13.70 -0.43
N ARG A 17 -24.96 -12.70 0.06
CA ARG A 17 -23.64 -12.35 -0.50
C ARG A 17 -22.63 -13.47 -0.30
N GLU A 18 -22.60 -14.09 0.88
CA GLU A 18 -21.74 -15.24 1.18
C GLU A 18 -22.05 -16.44 0.29
N ARG A 19 -23.32 -16.67 -0.07
CA ARG A 19 -23.70 -17.70 -1.05
C ARG A 19 -23.23 -17.36 -2.48
N GLU A 20 -23.18 -16.08 -2.85
CA GLU A 20 -22.61 -15.68 -4.15
C GLU A 20 -21.12 -16.05 -4.25
N GLU A 21 -20.39 -16.07 -3.13
CA GLU A 21 -18.99 -16.50 -3.06
C GLU A 21 -18.78 -18.01 -3.32
N GLU A 22 -19.85 -18.83 -3.29
CA GLU A 22 -19.76 -20.27 -3.64
C GLU A 22 -19.39 -20.50 -5.10
N ALA A 23 -19.69 -19.53 -5.98
CA ALA A 23 -19.35 -19.56 -7.39
C ALA A 23 -17.90 -19.10 -7.70
N LEU A 24 -17.16 -18.63 -6.69
CA LEU A 24 -15.75 -18.27 -6.85
C LEU A 24 -14.88 -19.52 -7.10
N ALA A 25 -13.67 -19.28 -7.63
CA ALA A 25 -12.69 -20.31 -7.88
C ALA A 25 -12.35 -21.09 -6.60
N PRO A 26 -11.97 -22.38 -6.67
CA PRO A 26 -11.63 -23.18 -5.50
C PRO A 26 -10.49 -22.59 -4.63
N ALA A 27 -9.61 -21.78 -5.22
CA ALA A 27 -8.51 -21.11 -4.54
C ALA A 27 -8.91 -19.79 -3.86
N ALA A 28 -10.16 -19.33 -4.03
CA ALA A 28 -10.66 -18.09 -3.46
C ALA A 28 -10.94 -18.22 -1.96
N THR A 29 -10.62 -17.16 -1.23
CA THR A 29 -10.91 -17.07 0.20
C THR A 29 -12.35 -16.62 0.40
N ARG A 30 -13.16 -17.43 1.09
CA ARG A 30 -14.57 -17.11 1.36
C ARG A 30 -14.70 -16.37 2.69
N ALA A 31 -15.52 -15.32 2.73
CA ALA A 31 -15.79 -14.56 3.95
C ALA A 31 -16.41 -15.44 5.04
N ALA A 32 -17.30 -16.36 4.66
CA ALA A 32 -17.91 -17.33 5.57
C ALA A 32 -16.92 -18.35 6.16
N ALA A 33 -15.72 -18.47 5.59
CA ALA A 33 -14.64 -19.35 6.06
C ALA A 33 -13.48 -18.58 6.70
N THR A 34 -13.69 -17.30 7.05
CA THR A 34 -12.69 -16.47 7.72
C THR A 34 -12.21 -17.11 9.03
N ARG A 35 -10.93 -16.95 9.35
CA ARG A 35 -10.35 -17.27 10.65
C ARG A 35 -10.79 -16.30 11.75
N GLY A 36 -11.56 -15.28 11.39
CA GLY A 36 -12.20 -14.36 12.32
C GLY A 36 -11.33 -13.18 12.72
N ARG A 37 -11.77 -12.52 13.80
CA ARG A 37 -11.19 -11.28 14.34
C ARG A 37 -10.52 -11.58 15.67
N ALA A 38 -9.63 -10.69 16.12
CA ALA A 38 -8.96 -10.87 17.41
C ALA A 38 -9.91 -10.66 18.60
N VAL A 39 -10.85 -9.73 18.45
CA VAL A 39 -11.92 -9.49 19.42
C VAL A 39 -13.23 -9.93 18.79
N ASP A 40 -13.95 -10.82 19.48
CA ASP A 40 -15.26 -11.27 19.04
C ASP A 40 -16.23 -10.11 18.95
N GLU A 41 -16.95 -10.04 17.84
CA GLU A 41 -17.97 -9.03 17.60
C GLU A 41 -19.15 -9.63 16.85
N PRO A 42 -20.38 -9.13 17.08
CA PRO A 42 -21.53 -9.58 16.34
C PRO A 42 -21.35 -9.36 14.84
N GLU A 43 -21.87 -10.33 14.13
CA GLU A 43 -21.88 -10.47 12.69
C GLU A 43 -22.84 -9.42 12.06
N ASP A 44 -22.47 -8.77 10.95
CA ASP A 44 -23.27 -7.68 10.36
C ASP A 44 -24.40 -8.26 9.51
N PRO A 45 -25.65 -7.80 9.64
CA PRO A 45 -26.78 -8.41 8.96
C PRO A 45 -26.76 -8.23 7.43
N LEU A 46 -25.98 -7.29 6.90
CA LEU A 46 -25.97 -6.94 5.47
C LEU A 46 -24.62 -7.19 4.80
N ARG A 47 -23.51 -6.94 5.51
CA ARG A 47 -22.16 -6.93 4.94
C ARG A 47 -21.36 -8.17 5.33
N THR A 48 -20.57 -8.70 4.40
CA THR A 48 -19.60 -9.77 4.68
C THR A 48 -18.47 -9.27 5.60
N ALA A 49 -17.71 -10.19 6.18
CA ALA A 49 -16.58 -9.84 7.04
C ALA A 49 -15.55 -8.94 6.32
N PHE A 50 -15.26 -9.21 5.05
CA PHE A 50 -14.31 -8.43 4.24
C PHE A 50 -14.88 -7.08 3.79
N GLU A 51 -16.18 -6.97 3.54
CA GLU A 51 -16.83 -5.68 3.27
C GLU A 51 -16.70 -4.75 4.49
N ARG A 52 -16.90 -5.28 5.70
CA ARG A 52 -16.71 -4.52 6.94
C ARG A 52 -15.27 -4.05 7.12
N ASP A 53 -14.30 -4.88 6.78
CA ASP A 53 -12.87 -4.54 6.89
C ASP A 53 -12.48 -3.42 5.95
N ARG A 54 -12.89 -3.52 4.69
CA ARG A 54 -12.74 -2.46 3.70
C ARG A 54 -13.31 -1.15 4.24
N ASP A 55 -14.55 -1.17 4.73
CA ASP A 55 -15.22 0.02 5.21
C ASP A 55 -14.49 0.63 6.42
N ARG A 56 -13.99 -0.19 7.35
CA ARG A 56 -13.19 0.27 8.50
C ARG A 56 -11.89 0.93 8.07
N ILE A 57 -11.17 0.33 7.13
CA ILE A 57 -9.92 0.89 6.59
C ILE A 57 -10.19 2.25 5.93
N LEU A 58 -11.22 2.36 5.08
CA LEU A 58 -11.56 3.62 4.41
C LEU A 58 -11.86 4.77 5.37
N HIS A 59 -12.41 4.46 6.55
CA HIS A 59 -12.74 5.47 7.56
C HIS A 59 -11.60 5.76 8.55
N ALA A 60 -10.52 4.98 8.53
CA ALA A 60 -9.36 5.13 9.40
C ALA A 60 -8.66 6.48 9.20
N LYS A 61 -8.06 7.02 10.28
CA LYS A 61 -7.28 8.27 10.21
C LYS A 61 -6.02 8.05 9.37
N ALA A 62 -5.36 6.90 9.53
CA ALA A 62 -4.20 6.51 8.74
C ALA A 62 -4.49 6.55 7.23
N PHE A 63 -5.65 6.04 6.80
CA PHE A 63 -6.05 6.08 5.39
C PHE A 63 -6.21 7.51 4.87
N ARG A 64 -6.86 8.39 5.66
CA ARG A 64 -6.99 9.82 5.31
C ARG A 64 -5.63 10.51 5.18
N ARG A 65 -4.64 10.12 5.99
CA ARG A 65 -3.29 10.70 5.97
C ARG A 65 -2.52 10.35 4.69
N LEU A 66 -2.87 9.26 3.99
CA LEU A 66 -2.24 8.88 2.71
C LEU A 66 -2.34 10.00 1.66
N LYS A 67 -3.38 10.85 1.72
CA LYS A 67 -3.51 12.04 0.86
C LYS A 67 -2.33 13.00 0.97
N HIS A 68 -1.68 13.03 2.14
CA HIS A 68 -0.64 13.99 2.50
C HIS A 68 0.72 13.31 2.73
N LYS A 69 0.89 12.07 2.22
CA LYS A 69 2.16 11.36 2.19
C LYS A 69 2.61 11.20 0.74
N THR A 70 3.88 11.48 0.51
CA THR A 70 4.54 11.28 -0.78
C THR A 70 4.63 9.79 -1.13
N GLN A 71 4.54 9.47 -2.42
CA GLN A 71 4.90 8.14 -2.94
C GLN A 71 6.40 8.08 -3.29
N VAL A 72 6.81 8.72 -4.40
CA VAL A 72 8.20 8.68 -4.91
C VAL A 72 8.91 10.03 -4.86
N PHE A 73 8.28 11.10 -5.34
CA PHE A 73 8.93 12.41 -5.44
C PHE A 73 8.60 13.30 -4.26
N LEU A 74 9.59 13.65 -3.44
CA LEU A 74 9.41 14.55 -2.30
C LEU A 74 9.00 15.96 -2.76
N ASN A 75 7.81 16.37 -2.32
CA ASN A 75 7.24 17.71 -2.53
C ASN A 75 7.34 18.22 -3.98
N PRO A 76 6.75 17.52 -4.97
CA PRO A 76 7.00 17.82 -6.37
C PRO A 76 6.23 19.07 -6.84
N ASP A 77 6.79 19.83 -7.81
CA ASP A 77 6.17 21.04 -8.36
C ASP A 77 5.16 20.64 -9.45
N GLY A 78 3.87 20.66 -9.11
CA GLY A 78 2.78 20.39 -10.05
C GLY A 78 1.62 19.63 -9.41
N ASP A 79 0.40 19.86 -9.93
CA ASP A 79 -0.84 19.36 -9.31
C ASP A 79 -1.11 17.86 -9.56
N HIS A 80 -0.24 17.17 -10.32
CA HIS A 80 -0.55 15.86 -10.91
C HIS A 80 0.32 14.71 -10.40
N PHE A 81 1.22 14.94 -9.45
CA PHE A 81 2.06 13.86 -8.92
C PHE A 81 1.29 12.91 -8.02
N VAL A 82 1.67 11.64 -8.08
CA VAL A 82 1.04 10.58 -7.31
C VAL A 82 1.36 10.74 -5.81
N THR A 83 0.31 10.99 -5.04
CA THR A 83 0.30 10.78 -3.59
C THR A 83 0.16 9.30 -3.26
N ARG A 84 0.46 8.94 -2.03
CA ARG A 84 0.26 7.58 -1.53
C ARG A 84 -1.19 7.12 -1.61
N LEU A 85 -2.15 8.03 -1.43
CA LEU A 85 -3.57 7.74 -1.61
C LEU A 85 -3.90 7.39 -3.07
N THR A 86 -3.40 8.17 -4.03
CA THR A 86 -3.64 7.89 -5.46
C THR A 86 -2.97 6.60 -5.92
N HIS A 87 -1.77 6.29 -5.42
CA HIS A 87 -1.14 4.98 -5.62
C HIS A 87 -2.02 3.86 -5.06
N THR A 88 -2.45 4.00 -3.80
CA THR A 88 -3.34 3.01 -3.15
C THR A 88 -4.61 2.75 -3.95
N LEU A 89 -5.23 3.78 -4.54
CA LEU A 89 -6.42 3.61 -5.39
C LEU A 89 -6.11 2.89 -6.71
N GLN A 90 -4.95 3.16 -7.33
CA GLN A 90 -4.50 2.45 -8.53
C GLN A 90 -4.21 0.98 -8.22
N VAL A 91 -3.47 0.70 -7.14
CA VAL A 91 -3.21 -0.67 -6.65
C VAL A 91 -4.51 -1.40 -6.36
N THR A 92 -5.47 -0.74 -5.72
CA THR A 92 -6.80 -1.29 -5.46
C THR A 92 -7.52 -1.68 -6.75
N GLN A 93 -7.49 -0.81 -7.78
CA GLN A 93 -8.10 -1.11 -9.07
C GLN A 93 -7.44 -2.32 -9.74
N VAL A 94 -6.11 -2.39 -9.76
CA VAL A 94 -5.36 -3.50 -10.36
C VAL A 94 -5.60 -4.81 -9.59
N ALA A 95 -5.55 -4.78 -8.25
CA ALA A 95 -5.78 -5.95 -7.40
C ALA A 95 -7.19 -6.52 -7.60
N ARG A 96 -8.20 -5.65 -7.68
CA ARG A 96 -9.58 -6.04 -7.98
C ARG A 96 -9.72 -6.65 -9.37
N SER A 97 -9.03 -6.08 -10.37
CA SER A 97 -9.02 -6.62 -11.73
C SER A 97 -8.41 -8.02 -11.79
N LEU A 98 -7.28 -8.22 -11.12
CA LEU A 98 -6.63 -9.54 -11.01
C LEU A 98 -7.53 -10.54 -10.28
N ALA A 99 -8.08 -10.16 -9.13
CA ALA A 99 -8.97 -11.02 -8.35
C ALA A 99 -10.19 -11.45 -9.16
N ARG A 100 -10.87 -10.52 -9.85
CA ARG A 100 -12.01 -10.84 -10.71
C ARG A 100 -11.64 -11.76 -11.87
N ALA A 101 -10.54 -11.50 -12.57
CA ALA A 101 -10.10 -12.31 -13.70
C ALA A 101 -9.76 -13.75 -13.30
N LEU A 102 -9.29 -13.94 -12.06
CA LEU A 102 -8.93 -15.25 -11.49
C LEU A 102 -10.07 -15.92 -10.71
N GLY A 103 -11.25 -15.30 -10.65
CA GLY A 103 -12.38 -15.81 -9.86
C GLY A 103 -12.14 -15.82 -8.35
N LEU A 104 -11.30 -14.92 -7.84
CA LEU A 104 -10.97 -14.76 -6.41
C LEU A 104 -11.91 -13.76 -5.71
N ASN A 105 -11.82 -13.66 -4.39
CA ASN A 105 -12.64 -12.72 -3.62
C ASN A 105 -12.16 -11.27 -3.80
N GLU A 106 -12.82 -10.55 -4.70
CA GLU A 106 -12.49 -9.16 -4.99
C GLU A 106 -12.54 -8.25 -3.76
N THR A 107 -13.49 -8.46 -2.84
CA THR A 107 -13.63 -7.60 -1.66
C THR A 107 -12.47 -7.77 -0.70
N LEU A 108 -11.96 -9.00 -0.54
CA LEU A 108 -10.75 -9.24 0.24
C LEU A 108 -9.52 -8.57 -0.41
N ALA A 109 -9.35 -8.73 -1.73
CA ALA A 109 -8.27 -8.06 -2.46
C ALA A 109 -8.35 -6.53 -2.33
N GLU A 110 -9.55 -5.96 -2.40
CA GLU A 110 -9.81 -4.53 -2.18
C GLU A 110 -9.46 -4.09 -0.76
N ALA A 111 -9.90 -4.82 0.26
CA ALA A 111 -9.62 -4.49 1.66
C ALA A 111 -8.09 -4.52 1.95
N VAL A 112 -7.38 -5.54 1.47
CA VAL A 112 -5.93 -5.64 1.61
C VAL A 112 -5.23 -4.51 0.85
N ALA A 113 -5.63 -4.23 -0.40
CA ALA A 113 -5.04 -3.17 -1.20
C ALA A 113 -5.24 -1.78 -0.57
N LEU A 114 -6.39 -1.48 0.02
CA LEU A 114 -6.60 -0.21 0.72
C LEU A 114 -5.77 -0.11 2.01
N GLY A 115 -5.45 -1.25 2.62
CA GLY A 115 -4.71 -1.33 3.88
C GLY A 115 -3.18 -1.42 3.75
N HIS A 116 -2.65 -1.83 2.59
CA HIS A 116 -1.24 -2.20 2.43
C HIS A 116 -0.27 -1.07 2.82
N ASP A 117 -0.73 0.16 2.63
CA ASP A 117 0.07 1.36 2.68
C ASP A 117 -0.18 2.25 3.91
N LEU A 118 -1.03 1.80 4.84
CA LEU A 118 -1.34 2.56 6.06
C LEU A 118 -0.10 2.86 6.91
N GLY A 119 0.89 1.97 6.88
CA GLY A 119 2.04 1.98 7.78
C GLY A 119 3.24 2.80 7.36
N HIS A 120 3.28 3.37 6.14
CA HIS A 120 4.48 4.11 5.73
C HIS A 120 4.71 5.35 6.59
N SER A 121 5.98 5.65 6.83
CA SER A 121 6.44 6.88 7.46
C SER A 121 6.18 8.12 6.59
N PRO A 122 6.35 9.35 7.12
CA PRO A 122 6.60 10.50 6.27
C PRO A 122 7.76 10.24 5.31
N PHE A 123 7.75 10.89 4.16
CA PHE A 123 8.85 10.84 3.17
C PHE A 123 9.09 9.46 2.53
N GLY A 124 8.10 8.55 2.59
CA GLY A 124 8.19 7.23 1.96
C GLY A 124 9.36 6.40 2.51
N HIS A 125 10.05 5.66 1.64
CA HIS A 125 11.18 4.79 2.01
C HIS A 125 12.32 5.51 2.74
N ILE A 126 12.49 6.82 2.50
CA ILE A 126 13.51 7.61 3.20
C ILE A 126 13.21 7.71 4.69
N GLY A 127 11.93 7.85 5.06
CA GLY A 127 11.53 7.83 6.46
C GLY A 127 11.72 6.45 7.09
N GLU A 128 11.57 5.37 6.33
CA GLU A 128 11.83 4.00 6.81
C GLU A 128 13.32 3.83 7.15
N ASP A 129 14.21 4.21 6.22
CA ASP A 129 15.67 4.24 6.42
C ASP A 129 16.04 5.10 7.65
N ALA A 130 15.31 6.18 7.90
CA ALA A 130 15.54 7.06 9.04
C ALA A 130 15.12 6.43 10.38
N LEU A 131 14.07 5.61 10.39
CA LEU A 131 13.51 4.93 11.55
C LEU A 131 14.21 3.61 11.88
N GLU A 132 14.83 2.95 10.89
CA GLU A 132 15.50 1.65 11.04
C GLU A 132 16.44 1.55 12.26
N PRO A 133 17.30 2.56 12.57
CA PRO A 133 18.21 2.47 13.70
C PRO A 133 17.53 2.45 15.08
N TYR A 134 16.26 2.86 15.18
CA TYR A 134 15.53 2.92 16.45
C TYR A 134 14.80 1.62 16.79
N VAL A 135 14.55 0.75 15.82
CA VAL A 135 13.77 -0.47 16.03
C VAL A 135 14.67 -1.70 15.93
N PRO A 136 14.90 -2.43 17.04
CA PRO A 136 15.67 -3.67 17.01
C PRO A 136 15.06 -4.66 16.01
N GLY A 137 15.88 -5.16 15.08
CA GLY A 137 15.44 -6.03 13.98
C GLY A 137 14.96 -5.29 12.73
N GLY A 138 15.02 -3.96 12.73
CA GLY A 138 14.66 -3.10 11.62
C GLY A 138 13.22 -2.60 11.67
N TRP A 139 12.93 -1.57 10.88
CA TRP A 139 11.59 -0.99 10.74
C TRP A 139 11.06 -1.29 9.33
N HIS A 140 9.79 -1.67 9.22
CA HIS A 140 9.15 -1.92 7.93
C HIS A 140 7.68 -1.49 7.96
N HIS A 141 7.23 -0.76 6.94
CA HIS A 141 5.88 -0.19 6.89
C HIS A 141 4.78 -1.23 7.00
N ALA A 142 4.96 -2.42 6.42
CA ALA A 142 3.97 -3.50 6.52
C ALA A 142 3.70 -3.91 7.97
N ALA A 143 4.74 -4.00 8.82
CA ALA A 143 4.58 -4.29 10.24
C ALA A 143 3.88 -3.11 10.95
N GLN A 144 4.26 -1.87 10.62
CA GLN A 144 3.57 -0.69 11.14
C GLN A 144 2.11 -0.62 10.71
N GLY A 145 1.78 -1.07 9.50
CA GLY A 145 0.41 -1.12 8.99
C GLY A 145 -0.46 -2.06 9.82
N VAL A 146 0.06 -3.24 10.17
CA VAL A 146 -0.60 -4.16 11.11
C VAL A 146 -0.75 -3.52 12.49
N ARG A 147 0.31 -2.90 13.01
CA ARG A 147 0.26 -2.21 14.31
C ARG A 147 -0.77 -1.08 14.34
N ILE A 148 -0.92 -0.32 13.25
CA ILE A 148 -1.96 0.71 13.13
C ILE A 148 -3.35 0.12 13.26
N VAL A 149 -3.66 -0.93 12.49
CA VAL A 149 -5.02 -1.47 12.45
C VAL A 149 -5.39 -2.26 13.70
N GLU A 150 -4.40 -2.83 14.42
CA GLU A 150 -4.63 -3.59 15.65
C GLU A 150 -4.57 -2.75 16.92
N VAL A 151 -3.52 -1.93 17.04
CA VAL A 151 -3.13 -1.30 18.31
C VAL A 151 -3.45 0.19 18.34
N LEU A 152 -3.22 0.93 17.25
CA LEU A 152 -3.35 2.40 17.30
C LEU A 152 -4.76 2.89 16.96
N GLU A 153 -5.45 2.23 16.03
CA GLU A 153 -6.80 2.59 15.61
C GLU A 153 -7.85 1.54 15.95
N HIS A 154 -7.44 0.38 16.48
CA HIS A 154 -8.32 -0.70 16.97
C HIS A 154 -9.44 -1.08 15.98
N LEU A 155 -9.09 -1.25 14.70
CA LEU A 155 -10.06 -1.58 13.65
C LEU A 155 -10.59 -3.03 13.75
N ASN A 156 -9.94 -3.88 14.54
CA ASN A 156 -10.33 -5.28 14.76
C ASN A 156 -10.60 -6.05 13.45
N LEU A 157 -9.71 -5.92 12.46
CA LEU A 157 -9.87 -6.52 11.14
C LEU A 157 -9.78 -8.06 11.20
N THR A 158 -10.32 -8.72 10.17
CA THR A 158 -10.16 -10.17 9.99
C THR A 158 -8.69 -10.56 9.87
N TRP A 159 -8.37 -11.82 10.19
CA TRP A 159 -7.00 -12.32 10.06
C TRP A 159 -6.48 -12.23 8.62
N GLU A 160 -7.32 -12.50 7.61
CA GLU A 160 -6.94 -12.51 6.21
C GLU A 160 -6.47 -11.13 5.74
N VAL A 161 -7.19 -10.07 6.14
CA VAL A 161 -6.82 -8.70 5.79
C VAL A 161 -5.53 -8.30 6.48
N ARG A 162 -5.35 -8.65 7.76
CA ARG A 162 -4.12 -8.36 8.50
C ARG A 162 -2.91 -9.08 7.92
N ASP A 163 -3.06 -10.36 7.54
CA ASP A 163 -2.00 -11.13 6.88
C ASP A 163 -1.64 -10.54 5.52
N GLY A 164 -2.63 -10.12 4.75
CA GLY A 164 -2.41 -9.41 3.49
C GLY A 164 -1.62 -8.12 3.68
N ILE A 165 -2.00 -7.28 4.65
CA ILE A 165 -1.27 -6.05 4.99
C ILE A 165 0.17 -6.38 5.43
N ARG A 166 0.33 -7.38 6.31
CA ARG A 166 1.63 -7.85 6.82
C ARG A 166 2.59 -8.23 5.70
N ALA A 167 2.12 -8.93 4.66
CA ALA A 167 3.00 -9.61 3.69
C ALA A 167 2.80 -9.20 2.23
N HIS A 168 2.14 -8.07 1.94
CA HIS A 168 2.04 -7.53 0.59
C HIS A 168 3.40 -7.18 -0.03
N SER A 169 4.41 -6.88 0.80
CA SER A 169 5.77 -6.61 0.32
C SER A 169 6.44 -7.90 -0.12
N TRP A 170 7.10 -7.85 -1.28
CA TRP A 170 7.88 -8.97 -1.79
C TRP A 170 9.16 -9.26 -1.00
N LYS A 171 9.56 -8.37 -0.09
CA LYS A 171 10.69 -8.58 0.81
C LYS A 171 10.34 -9.51 1.98
N ILE A 172 9.05 -9.83 2.16
CA ILE A 172 8.56 -10.57 3.31
C ILE A 172 8.31 -12.03 2.94
N ASP A 173 8.91 -12.90 3.75
CA ASP A 173 8.80 -14.35 3.74
C ASP A 173 8.39 -14.83 5.16
N PRO A 174 7.39 -15.71 5.31
CA PRO A 174 6.55 -16.27 4.26
C PRO A 174 5.65 -15.22 3.60
N PRO A 175 5.32 -15.40 2.30
CA PRO A 175 4.31 -14.60 1.60
C PRO A 175 2.93 -14.73 2.26
N PRO A 176 1.94 -13.89 1.88
CA PRO A 176 0.61 -13.99 2.43
C PRO A 176 -0.02 -15.34 2.05
N ASP A 177 -0.98 -15.74 2.87
CA ASP A 177 -1.64 -17.04 2.76
C ASP A 177 -2.68 -17.06 1.62
N THR A 178 -3.40 -15.94 1.47
CA THR A 178 -4.52 -15.80 0.52
C THR A 178 -4.04 -15.40 -0.88
N ARG A 179 -4.70 -15.95 -1.90
CA ARG A 179 -4.43 -15.60 -3.31
C ARG A 179 -4.81 -14.15 -3.60
N GLU A 180 -5.84 -13.63 -2.92
CA GLU A 180 -6.24 -12.24 -2.98
C GLU A 180 -5.12 -11.29 -2.54
N ALA A 181 -4.41 -11.62 -1.46
CA ALA A 181 -3.27 -10.83 -1.03
C ALA A 181 -2.05 -10.99 -1.97
N GLU A 182 -1.87 -12.16 -2.59
CA GLU A 182 -0.87 -12.32 -3.66
C GLU A 182 -1.18 -11.45 -4.89
N CYS A 183 -2.46 -11.27 -5.26
CA CYS A 183 -2.85 -10.28 -6.26
C CYS A 183 -2.40 -8.87 -5.85
N VAL A 184 -2.53 -8.49 -4.57
CA VAL A 184 -2.06 -7.19 -4.07
C VAL A 184 -0.53 -7.06 -4.18
N ARG A 185 0.23 -8.15 -3.94
CA ARG A 185 1.70 -8.15 -4.14
C ARG A 185 2.07 -7.76 -5.58
N TYR A 186 1.37 -8.30 -6.57
CA TYR A 186 1.60 -7.92 -7.97
C TYR A 186 1.06 -6.53 -8.27
N ALA A 187 -0.14 -6.21 -7.81
CA ALA A 187 -0.80 -4.92 -8.06
C ALA A 187 0.02 -3.73 -7.55
N ASP A 188 0.64 -3.84 -6.37
CA ASP A 188 1.51 -2.81 -5.81
C ASP A 188 2.68 -2.51 -6.75
N ARG A 189 3.39 -3.57 -7.19
CA ARG A 189 4.50 -3.43 -8.13
C ARG A 189 4.10 -2.94 -9.52
N ILE A 190 2.98 -3.42 -10.05
CA ILE A 190 2.43 -2.94 -11.33
C ILE A 190 2.09 -1.46 -11.21
N GLY A 191 1.45 -1.08 -10.10
CA GLY A 191 1.11 0.30 -9.76
C GLY A 191 2.32 1.19 -9.87
N TYR A 192 3.31 1.01 -8.99
CA TYR A 192 4.47 1.91 -8.95
C TYR A 192 5.32 1.85 -10.22
N LEU A 193 5.59 0.67 -10.80
CA LEU A 193 6.43 0.59 -11.99
C LEU A 193 5.81 1.34 -13.18
N SER A 194 4.50 1.28 -13.33
CA SER A 194 3.82 1.91 -14.47
C SER A 194 3.70 3.43 -14.32
N HIS A 195 3.24 3.94 -13.17
CA HIS A 195 3.09 5.38 -13.01
C HIS A 195 4.42 6.08 -12.77
N ASP A 196 5.38 5.47 -12.05
CA ASP A 196 6.70 6.09 -11.86
C ASP A 196 7.47 6.17 -13.17
N ALA A 197 7.38 5.14 -14.03
CA ALA A 197 7.98 5.21 -15.36
C ALA A 197 7.34 6.31 -16.20
N LEU A 198 6.01 6.45 -16.14
CA LEU A 198 5.29 7.50 -16.84
C LEU A 198 5.66 8.90 -16.33
N ASP A 199 5.72 9.08 -15.02
CA ASP A 199 6.05 10.36 -14.38
C ASP A 199 7.52 10.72 -14.61
N ALA A 200 8.44 9.76 -14.56
CA ALA A 200 9.85 9.96 -14.91
C ALA A 200 10.01 10.40 -16.37
N VAL A 201 9.21 9.83 -17.29
CA VAL A 201 9.18 10.26 -18.69
C VAL A 201 8.61 11.67 -18.84
N ARG A 202 7.48 11.97 -18.19
CA ARG A 202 6.82 13.29 -18.24
C ARG A 202 7.71 14.39 -17.68
N ALA A 203 8.44 14.10 -16.62
CA ALA A 203 9.36 15.03 -15.99
C ALA A 203 10.70 15.16 -16.73
N GLY A 204 10.91 14.43 -17.84
CA GLY A 204 12.14 14.46 -18.61
C GLY A 204 13.35 13.80 -17.93
N VAL A 205 13.14 13.08 -16.82
CA VAL A 205 14.17 12.28 -16.14
C VAL A 205 14.59 11.11 -17.04
N LEU A 206 13.62 10.52 -17.75
CA LEU A 206 13.82 9.46 -18.70
C LEU A 206 13.23 9.85 -20.06
N ARG A 207 13.81 9.34 -21.14
CA ARG A 207 13.13 9.25 -22.44
C ARG A 207 12.46 7.88 -22.52
N PRO A 208 11.33 7.73 -23.25
CA PRO A 208 10.72 6.41 -23.45
C PRO A 208 11.71 5.37 -24.00
N ALA A 209 12.66 5.83 -24.82
CA ALA A 209 13.71 4.99 -25.38
C ALA A 209 14.75 4.48 -24.37
N ASP A 210 14.86 5.11 -23.20
CA ASP A 210 15.80 4.71 -22.15
C ASP A 210 15.30 3.48 -21.37
N LEU A 211 13.99 3.20 -21.40
CA LEU A 211 13.43 2.01 -20.74
C LEU A 211 13.96 0.72 -21.39
N PRO A 212 14.16 -0.36 -20.62
CA PRO A 212 14.74 -1.60 -21.14
C PRO A 212 13.98 -2.14 -22.35
N ALA A 213 14.70 -2.52 -23.40
CA ALA A 213 14.12 -2.93 -24.67
C ALA A 213 13.15 -4.11 -24.52
N ARG A 214 13.48 -5.08 -23.66
CA ARG A 214 12.61 -6.21 -23.35
C ARG A 214 11.32 -5.75 -22.66
N ALA A 215 11.41 -4.88 -21.66
CA ALA A 215 10.25 -4.36 -20.95
C ALA A 215 9.31 -3.60 -21.90
N ARG A 216 9.85 -2.77 -22.80
CA ARG A 216 9.07 -2.08 -23.83
C ARG A 216 8.43 -3.03 -24.83
N ALA A 217 9.14 -4.09 -25.25
CA ALA A 217 8.61 -5.08 -26.18
C ALA A 217 7.47 -5.91 -25.56
N VAL A 218 7.56 -6.22 -24.26
CA VAL A 218 6.58 -7.06 -23.56
C VAL A 218 5.39 -6.24 -23.06
N PHE A 219 5.63 -5.07 -22.47
CA PHE A 219 4.59 -4.29 -21.79
C PHE A 219 4.14 -3.05 -22.57
N GLY A 220 4.88 -2.62 -23.59
CA GLY A 220 4.58 -1.40 -24.34
C GLY A 220 4.97 -0.13 -23.58
N GLU A 221 4.28 0.97 -23.90
CA GLU A 221 4.56 2.29 -23.34
C GLU A 221 4.02 2.44 -21.90
N PRO A 222 4.70 3.22 -21.02
CA PRO A 222 4.24 3.46 -19.66
C PRO A 222 2.81 4.00 -19.56
N GLY A 223 2.11 3.62 -18.49
CA GLY A 223 0.70 3.97 -18.29
C GLY A 223 -0.23 2.78 -18.58
N SER A 224 -1.40 3.05 -19.18
CA SER A 224 -2.49 2.07 -19.28
C SER A 224 -2.14 0.83 -20.11
N GLN A 225 -1.33 0.97 -21.18
CA GLN A 225 -0.89 -0.16 -21.98
C GLN A 225 -0.02 -1.12 -21.16
N MET A 226 0.97 -0.57 -20.47
CA MET A 226 1.85 -1.32 -19.56
C MET A 226 1.07 -2.00 -18.43
N VAL A 227 0.13 -1.31 -17.79
CA VAL A 227 -0.74 -1.91 -16.75
C VAL A 227 -1.53 -3.09 -17.32
N GLY A 228 -2.18 -2.92 -18.47
CA GLY A 228 -2.95 -3.98 -19.12
C GLY A 228 -2.10 -5.21 -19.42
N ALA A 229 -0.94 -5.01 -20.07
CA ALA A 229 -0.03 -6.10 -20.42
C ALA A 229 0.52 -6.83 -19.18
N MET A 230 0.83 -6.12 -18.10
CA MET A 230 1.28 -6.75 -16.85
C MET A 230 0.15 -7.53 -16.17
N VAL A 231 -1.08 -7.00 -16.16
CA VAL A 231 -2.26 -7.71 -15.65
C VAL A 231 -2.50 -9.00 -16.45
N ASP A 232 -2.47 -8.92 -17.78
CA ASP A 232 -2.63 -10.08 -18.66
C ASP A 232 -1.54 -11.13 -18.43
N ALA A 233 -0.30 -10.70 -18.19
CA ALA A 233 0.82 -11.59 -17.90
C ALA A 233 0.68 -12.31 -16.55
N VAL A 234 0.11 -11.66 -15.52
CA VAL A 234 -0.21 -12.30 -14.24
C VAL A 234 -1.37 -13.28 -14.40
N VAL A 235 -2.44 -12.89 -15.09
CA VAL A 235 -3.59 -13.78 -15.29
C VAL A 235 -3.18 -15.01 -16.10
N SER A 236 -2.47 -14.82 -17.21
CA SER A 236 -2.02 -15.92 -18.07
C SER A 236 -1.05 -16.86 -17.35
N GLY A 237 -0.09 -16.31 -16.59
CA GLY A 237 0.84 -17.13 -15.80
C GLY A 237 0.13 -17.91 -14.70
N THR A 238 -0.86 -17.31 -14.05
CA THR A 238 -1.62 -17.96 -12.98
C THR A 238 -2.50 -19.09 -13.50
N LEU A 239 -3.12 -18.91 -14.67
CA LEU A 239 -4.00 -19.90 -15.32
C LEU A 239 -3.23 -20.95 -16.16
N ASP A 240 -1.91 -20.81 -16.29
CA ASP A 240 -1.10 -21.76 -17.05
C ASP A 240 -1.22 -23.18 -16.45
N PRO A 241 -1.49 -24.22 -17.25
CA PRO A 241 -1.58 -25.60 -16.75
C PRO A 241 -0.32 -26.10 -16.04
N GLY A 242 0.85 -25.50 -16.33
CA GLY A 242 2.11 -25.77 -15.66
C GLY A 242 2.23 -25.12 -14.28
N ASN A 243 1.32 -24.24 -13.87
CA ASN A 243 1.27 -23.67 -12.53
C ASN A 243 0.71 -24.67 -11.51
N GLY A 244 1.52 -25.67 -11.15
CA GLY A 244 1.16 -26.67 -10.14
C GLY A 244 1.13 -26.14 -8.69
N THR A 245 1.53 -24.88 -8.46
CA THR A 245 1.59 -24.29 -7.11
C THR A 245 0.22 -23.80 -6.63
N GLY A 246 -0.70 -23.56 -7.56
CA GLY A 246 -1.98 -22.91 -7.30
C GLY A 246 -1.86 -21.47 -6.79
N ARG A 247 -0.68 -20.84 -6.88
CA ARG A 247 -0.37 -19.45 -6.46
C ARG A 247 -0.65 -18.48 -7.61
N VAL A 248 -0.81 -17.20 -7.30
CA VAL A 248 -0.82 -16.12 -8.29
C VAL A 248 0.61 -15.88 -8.75
N VAL A 249 0.85 -16.01 -10.06
CA VAL A 249 2.18 -15.87 -10.66
C VAL A 249 2.12 -15.15 -12.00
N MET A 250 3.18 -14.44 -12.35
CA MET A 250 3.37 -13.89 -13.69
C MET A 250 4.07 -14.92 -14.59
N ALA A 251 3.68 -14.97 -15.87
CA ALA A 251 4.32 -15.85 -16.85
C ALA A 251 5.84 -15.62 -16.91
N PRO A 252 6.68 -16.66 -17.13
CA PRO A 252 8.14 -16.55 -16.98
C PRO A 252 8.80 -15.45 -17.82
N GLY A 253 8.47 -15.37 -19.12
CA GLY A 253 9.03 -14.35 -20.02
C GLY A 253 8.72 -12.92 -19.58
N PRO A 254 7.44 -12.58 -19.34
CA PRO A 254 7.07 -11.30 -18.75
C PRO A 254 7.68 -11.04 -17.36
N LEU A 255 7.82 -12.07 -16.51
CA LEU A 255 8.43 -11.90 -15.18
C LEU A 255 9.90 -11.47 -15.29
N GLU A 256 10.66 -12.00 -16.26
CA GLU A 256 12.03 -11.53 -16.53
C GLU A 256 12.04 -10.04 -16.92
N ALA A 257 11.15 -9.63 -17.84
CA ALA A 257 11.00 -8.24 -18.26
C ALA A 257 10.59 -7.33 -17.09
N PHE A 258 9.76 -7.84 -16.19
CA PHE A 258 9.28 -7.15 -15.00
C PHE A 258 10.42 -6.88 -14.01
N HIS A 259 11.28 -7.88 -13.77
CA HIS A 259 12.46 -7.73 -12.93
C HIS A 259 13.49 -6.77 -13.54
N GLU A 260 13.69 -6.84 -14.86
CA GLU A 260 14.59 -5.93 -15.60
C GLU A 260 14.12 -4.47 -15.49
N LEU A 261 12.83 -4.21 -15.74
CA LEU A 261 12.24 -2.88 -15.59
C LEU A 261 12.40 -2.36 -14.16
N ARG A 262 12.13 -3.20 -13.15
CA ARG A 262 12.27 -2.82 -11.75
C ARG A 262 13.71 -2.47 -11.38
N ALA A 263 14.68 -3.27 -11.81
CA ALA A 263 16.09 -2.99 -11.56
C ALA A 263 16.52 -1.67 -12.19
N PHE A 264 16.12 -1.44 -13.45
CA PHE A 264 16.36 -0.19 -14.16
C PHE A 264 15.75 1.02 -13.45
N MET A 265 14.47 0.96 -13.05
CA MET A 265 13.79 2.06 -12.35
C MET A 265 14.46 2.37 -11.01
N PHE A 266 14.94 1.34 -10.30
CA PHE A 266 15.68 1.54 -9.06
C PHE A 266 17.00 2.27 -9.26
N GLU A 267 17.78 1.86 -10.26
CA GLU A 267 19.05 2.50 -10.58
C GLU A 267 18.87 3.94 -11.07
N ARG A 268 17.90 4.18 -11.95
CA ARG A 268 17.80 5.42 -12.73
C ARG A 268 16.88 6.47 -12.12
N VAL A 269 15.89 6.05 -11.34
CA VAL A 269 14.88 6.94 -10.75
C VAL A 269 15.05 6.98 -9.24
N TYR A 270 14.91 5.83 -8.56
CA TYR A 270 14.89 5.80 -7.09
C TYR A 270 16.25 6.07 -6.43
N ALA A 271 17.36 5.67 -7.06
CA ALA A 271 18.72 5.85 -6.55
C ALA A 271 19.45 7.08 -7.13
N SER A 272 18.76 7.94 -7.90
CA SER A 272 19.40 9.06 -8.58
C SER A 272 19.95 10.14 -7.62
N GLU A 273 21.16 10.65 -7.90
CA GLU A 273 21.87 11.64 -7.07
C GLU A 273 21.08 12.95 -6.88
N THR A 274 20.17 13.27 -7.81
CA THR A 274 19.31 14.46 -7.76
C THR A 274 18.48 14.55 -6.48
N ALA A 275 18.19 13.41 -5.83
CA ALA A 275 17.42 13.33 -4.59
C ALA A 275 18.28 13.33 -3.30
N ALA A 276 19.62 13.32 -3.39
CA ALA A 276 20.49 13.06 -2.23
C ALA A 276 20.40 14.14 -1.13
N GLY A 277 20.36 15.42 -1.51
CA GLY A 277 20.29 16.53 -0.53
C GLY A 277 18.97 16.54 0.26
N GLN A 278 17.86 16.31 -0.42
CA GLN A 278 16.56 16.19 0.26
C GLN A 278 16.44 14.90 1.08
N LYS A 279 17.05 13.80 0.62
CA LYS A 279 17.09 12.55 1.37
C LYS A 279 17.72 12.78 2.74
N GLN A 280 18.86 13.47 2.79
CA GLN A 280 19.52 13.76 4.08
C GLN A 280 18.64 14.65 4.97
N LEU A 281 18.02 15.71 4.42
CA LEU A 281 17.11 16.57 5.18
C LEU A 281 15.94 15.79 5.77
N ALA A 282 15.30 14.90 4.99
CA ALA A 282 14.18 14.09 5.46
C ALA A 282 14.60 13.10 6.57
N ILE A 283 15.79 12.50 6.46
CA ILE A 283 16.37 11.66 7.51
C ILE A 283 16.60 12.49 8.78
N ASP A 284 17.25 13.64 8.67
CA ASP A 284 17.57 14.49 9.80
C ASP A 284 16.30 14.99 10.50
N VAL A 285 15.30 15.44 9.75
CA VAL A 285 13.98 15.82 10.28
C VAL A 285 13.36 14.68 11.07
N THR A 286 13.32 13.48 10.49
CA THR A 286 12.69 12.30 11.11
C THR A 286 13.42 11.92 12.40
N ARG A 287 14.75 11.83 12.38
CA ARG A 287 15.57 11.46 13.54
C ARG A 287 15.48 12.48 14.66
N ARG A 288 15.58 13.77 14.35
CA ARG A 288 15.42 14.84 15.35
C ARG A 288 14.05 14.81 16.01
N LEU A 289 12.99 14.52 15.24
CA LEU A 289 11.66 14.34 15.81
C LEU A 289 11.60 13.14 16.75
N VAL A 290 12.17 11.98 16.37
CA VAL A 290 12.24 10.81 17.25
C VAL A 290 13.02 11.14 18.53
N ASP A 291 14.24 11.63 18.40
CA ASP A 291 15.13 11.93 19.55
C ASP A 291 14.49 12.93 20.52
N HIS A 292 13.82 13.96 20.00
CA HIS A 292 13.13 14.93 20.84
C HIS A 292 11.97 14.32 21.60
N HIS A 293 11.14 13.48 20.97
CA HIS A 293 10.01 12.85 21.66
C HIS A 293 10.46 11.71 22.60
N LEU A 294 11.64 11.11 22.38
CA LEU A 294 12.26 10.22 23.36
C LEU A 294 12.69 10.98 24.62
N ALA A 295 13.21 12.20 24.47
CA ALA A 295 13.57 13.07 25.59
C ALA A 295 12.33 13.71 26.27
N HIS A 296 11.23 13.85 25.52
CA HIS A 296 9.98 14.51 25.95
C HIS A 296 8.73 13.67 25.64
N PRO A 297 8.59 12.45 26.23
CA PRO A 297 7.50 11.53 25.92
C PRO A 297 6.11 12.09 26.27
N GLU A 298 6.03 13.07 27.17
CA GLU A 298 4.81 13.81 27.49
C GLU A 298 4.22 14.59 26.32
N LEU A 299 5.01 14.86 25.26
CA LEU A 299 4.56 15.54 24.05
C LEU A 299 3.87 14.60 23.05
N ILE A 300 3.98 13.28 23.22
CA ILE A 300 3.30 12.31 22.38
C ILE A 300 1.78 12.41 22.62
N PRO A 301 0.93 12.58 21.59
CA PRO A 301 -0.51 12.63 21.76
C PRO A 301 -1.07 11.34 22.36
N ALA A 302 -2.09 11.44 23.22
CA ALA A 302 -2.70 10.29 23.89
C ALA A 302 -3.19 9.20 22.92
N SER A 303 -3.60 9.55 21.70
CA SER A 303 -4.02 8.57 20.69
C SER A 303 -2.89 7.69 20.13
N TYR A 304 -1.63 8.00 20.45
CA TYR A 304 -0.45 7.21 20.09
C TYR A 304 0.23 6.60 21.32
N ARG A 305 -0.31 6.82 22.53
CA ARG A 305 0.23 6.24 23.74
C ARG A 305 -0.33 4.83 23.93
N ASP A 306 0.47 3.85 23.61
CA ASP A 306 0.27 2.45 23.99
C ASP A 306 1.13 2.16 25.21
N THR A 307 0.53 2.21 26.41
CA THR A 307 1.27 2.02 27.67
C THR A 307 1.83 0.61 27.85
N ALA A 308 1.42 -0.36 27.02
CA ALA A 308 1.99 -1.69 27.01
C ALA A 308 3.28 -1.78 26.17
N ALA A 309 3.51 -0.82 25.27
CA ALA A 309 4.71 -0.73 24.45
C ALA A 309 5.82 0.09 25.14
N ASP A 310 7.06 -0.22 24.80
CA ASP A 310 8.21 0.57 25.26
C ASP A 310 8.18 2.02 24.70
N PRO A 311 8.87 2.97 25.33
CA PRO A 311 8.86 4.36 24.89
C PRO A 311 9.31 4.58 23.45
N VAL A 312 10.25 3.78 22.94
CA VAL A 312 10.76 3.94 21.57
C VAL A 312 9.66 3.58 20.58
N THR A 313 8.97 2.48 20.80
CA THR A 313 7.82 2.08 19.97
C THR A 313 6.75 3.17 19.92
N GLN A 314 6.37 3.75 21.07
CA GLN A 314 5.34 4.81 21.11
C GLN A 314 5.78 6.08 20.35
N VAL A 315 7.06 6.46 20.44
CA VAL A 315 7.60 7.59 19.68
C VAL A 315 7.60 7.29 18.18
N VAL A 316 8.07 6.11 17.79
CA VAL A 316 8.11 5.68 16.38
C VAL A 316 6.70 5.60 15.80
N ASP A 317 5.71 5.14 16.57
CA ASP A 317 4.30 5.15 16.18
C ASP A 317 3.82 6.56 15.86
N TYR A 318 4.15 7.53 16.72
CA TYR A 318 3.75 8.90 16.53
C TYR A 318 4.43 9.56 15.32
N VAL A 319 5.76 9.42 15.20
CA VAL A 319 6.53 10.04 14.12
C VAL A 319 6.20 9.42 12.77
N SER A 320 6.14 8.08 12.66
CA SER A 320 5.72 7.41 11.42
C SER A 320 4.27 7.71 11.03
N GLY A 321 3.41 7.96 12.02
CA GLY A 321 2.03 8.37 11.83
C GLY A 321 1.83 9.80 11.30
N MET A 322 2.88 10.63 11.23
CA MET A 322 2.80 12.00 10.72
C MET A 322 2.60 12.03 9.19
N THR A 323 2.10 13.15 8.67
CA THR A 323 2.16 13.47 7.24
C THR A 323 3.41 14.27 6.94
N ASP A 324 3.85 14.33 5.68
CA ASP A 324 5.13 14.97 5.31
C ASP A 324 5.17 16.45 5.74
N ARG A 325 4.11 17.21 5.39
CA ARG A 325 3.99 18.62 5.77
C ARG A 325 3.89 18.82 7.27
N TYR A 326 3.22 17.91 7.98
CA TYR A 326 3.08 18.00 9.43
C TYR A 326 4.42 17.75 10.12
N ALA A 327 5.17 16.73 9.69
CA ALA A 327 6.51 16.44 10.19
C ALA A 327 7.46 17.64 10.02
N LEU A 328 7.50 18.23 8.83
CA LEU A 328 8.31 19.44 8.55
C LEU A 328 7.88 20.62 9.44
N THR A 329 6.57 20.89 9.55
CA THR A 329 6.06 22.01 10.36
C THR A 329 6.37 21.82 11.85
N VAL A 330 6.21 20.60 12.36
CA VAL A 330 6.53 20.30 13.77
C VAL A 330 8.02 20.42 14.03
N HIS A 331 8.85 19.92 13.11
CA HIS A 331 10.31 20.07 13.19
C HIS A 331 10.71 21.55 13.24
N ASP A 332 10.27 22.36 12.28
CA ASP A 332 10.66 23.77 12.20
C ASP A 332 10.25 24.54 13.45
N ARG A 333 9.06 24.25 13.99
CA ARG A 333 8.59 24.85 15.25
C ARG A 333 9.40 24.43 16.47
N LEU A 334 9.77 23.15 16.59
CA LEU A 334 10.49 22.63 17.75
C LEU A 334 11.95 23.06 17.79
N PHE A 335 12.54 23.33 16.61
CA PHE A 335 13.97 23.53 16.47
C PHE A 335 14.38 24.90 15.93
N ASP A 336 13.42 25.83 15.74
CA ASP A 336 13.64 27.12 15.09
C ASP A 336 14.40 26.97 13.76
N ALA A 337 13.90 26.04 12.93
CA ALA A 337 14.53 25.61 11.68
C ALA A 337 13.65 25.97 10.47
N ASP A 338 14.18 25.74 9.26
CA ASP A 338 13.56 26.10 7.99
C ASP A 338 13.49 24.90 7.02
N ALA A 339 13.36 23.67 7.52
CA ALA A 339 13.30 22.46 6.69
C ALA A 339 12.15 22.52 5.69
N THR A 340 11.01 23.13 6.06
CA THR A 340 9.89 23.38 5.13
C THR A 340 10.31 24.23 3.93
N ALA A 341 11.19 25.21 4.11
CA ALA A 341 11.70 26.07 3.04
C ALA A 341 12.82 25.42 2.22
N GLN A 342 13.61 24.53 2.86
CA GLN A 342 14.69 23.79 2.22
C GLN A 342 14.20 22.59 1.39
N MET A 343 13.08 21.97 1.78
CA MET A 343 12.45 20.84 1.07
C MET A 343 11.79 21.31 -0.24
N ARG A 344 12.60 21.79 -1.19
CA ARG A 344 12.17 22.33 -2.49
C ARG A 344 12.01 21.23 -3.53
N PRO A 345 10.91 21.19 -4.30
CA PRO A 345 10.65 20.20 -5.35
C PRO A 345 11.85 19.74 -6.17
N LEU A 346 12.01 18.40 -6.28
CA LEU A 346 13.09 17.78 -7.08
C LEU A 346 12.89 17.92 -8.58
N LEU A 347 11.64 18.07 -9.03
CA LEU A 347 11.28 18.18 -10.42
C LEU A 347 10.52 19.48 -10.62
N ARG A 348 11.19 20.46 -11.21
CA ARG A 348 10.51 21.63 -11.77
C ARG A 348 10.02 21.23 -13.16
N LEU A 349 8.71 21.27 -13.37
CA LEU A 349 8.19 21.32 -14.74
C LEU A 349 8.75 22.59 -15.41
N PRO A 350 9.24 22.48 -16.66
CA PRO A 350 9.88 23.58 -17.37
C PRO A 350 8.96 24.79 -17.60
#